data_AF-A0A956ES09-F1
#
_entry.id   AF-A0A956ES09-F1
#
_cell.length_a   1.000
_cell.length_b   1.000
_cell.length_c   1.000
_cell.angle_alpha   90.00
_cell.angle_beta   90.00
_cell.angle_gamma   90.00
#
_symmetry.space_group_name_H-M   'P 1'
#
loop_
_entity.id
_entity.type
_entity.pdbx_description
1 polymer ?
#
loop_
_entity_poly.entity_id
_entity_poly.type
_entity_poly.pdbx_seq_one_letter_code
_entity_poly.pdbx_strand_id
1 'polypeptide(L)'
;REYALFHWELAFPTVFDRGGFDVVLGNPPWERVKLQEQEFFASRDDSIASALNASERKKLIAELPVRDPELWDEWSRESRVAQGTSHFVRSSGRYPLCGRGDVNTYALFAEHNWRVLGPSGRAGFIVPSGIATDDTTKDYFQAIMRDRALRAMWEFENEGFFTAGKGHMLRFALTTLAGADEPVEAADFMFQGQSVADLDDPQRHFALTAEDIETINPNTGTCPIFRTQRDARLALTLYRRAGVLWRQDDPDGNPWGLRFMAMLHMANDSGLFRTRGELAQAGWTLQGNRFVKDGQVMLPMYEAKMTHIYTHRSGSFEAAAHGERPHRLPTPTD
;
A
#
# COMPACT_ATOMS: atom_id res chain seq x y z
N ARG A 1 -34.49 15.16 9.60
CA ARG A 1 -33.20 15.84 9.24
C ARG A 1 -32.41 14.82 8.44
N GLU A 2 -32.30 15.01 7.12
CA GLU A 2 -31.65 14.04 6.21
C GLU A 2 -30.12 13.98 6.40
N TYR A 3 -29.52 15.07 6.90
CA TYR A 3 -28.11 15.14 7.26
C TYR A 3 -27.94 15.56 8.73
N ALA A 4 -27.07 14.85 9.45
CA ALA A 4 -26.62 15.20 10.80
C ALA A 4 -25.19 15.72 10.72
N LEU A 5 -25.01 17.03 10.89
CA LEU A 5 -23.69 17.66 10.88
C LEU A 5 -23.08 17.57 12.29
N PHE A 6 -21.88 17.02 12.38
CA PHE A 6 -21.10 16.95 13.61
C PHE A 6 -19.83 17.79 13.47
N HIS A 7 -19.69 18.79 14.34
CA HIS A 7 -18.51 19.66 14.39
C HIS A 7 -17.88 19.51 15.77
N TRP A 8 -16.65 19.00 15.82
CA TRP A 8 -15.99 18.60 17.07
C TRP A 8 -15.78 19.78 18.02
N GLU A 9 -15.36 20.91 17.48
CA GLU A 9 -15.10 22.16 18.19
C GLU A 9 -16.37 22.76 18.78
N LEU A 10 -17.53 22.58 18.13
CA LEU A 10 -18.83 23.01 18.67
C LEU A 10 -19.39 22.02 19.69
N ALA A 11 -19.14 20.72 19.52
CA ALA A 11 -19.57 19.69 20.45
C ALA A 11 -18.73 19.65 21.73
N PHE A 12 -17.43 19.99 21.63
CA PHE A 12 -16.46 19.92 22.72
C PHE A 12 -15.66 21.23 22.87
N PRO A 13 -16.30 22.39 23.02
CA PRO A 13 -15.60 23.67 23.02
C PRO A 13 -14.53 23.78 24.10
N THR A 14 -14.76 23.22 25.29
CA THR A 14 -13.80 23.22 26.40
C THR A 14 -12.57 22.35 26.16
N VAL A 15 -12.66 21.34 25.28
CA VAL A 15 -11.53 20.50 24.87
C VAL A 15 -10.66 21.29 23.88
N PHE A 16 -11.29 21.91 22.88
CA PHE A 16 -10.57 22.66 21.86
C PHE A 16 -10.02 24.01 22.35
N ASP A 17 -10.63 24.62 23.38
CA ASP A 17 -10.05 25.75 24.12
C ASP A 17 -8.71 25.39 24.80
N ARG A 18 -8.50 24.10 25.10
CA ARG A 18 -7.24 23.54 25.62
C ARG A 18 -6.32 22.98 24.53
N GLY A 19 -6.67 23.16 23.26
CA GLY A 19 -5.87 22.74 22.11
C GLY A 19 -6.19 21.35 21.55
N GLY A 20 -7.12 20.59 22.14
CA GLY A 20 -7.53 19.27 21.62
C GLY A 20 -7.69 18.21 22.71
N PHE A 21 -7.91 16.97 22.30
CA PHE A 21 -8.12 15.83 23.20
C PHE A 21 -6.81 15.36 23.84
N ASP A 22 -6.83 15.07 25.13
CA ASP A 22 -5.71 14.41 25.82
C ASP A 22 -5.51 12.96 25.32
N VAL A 23 -6.61 12.30 24.95
CA VAL A 23 -6.61 10.90 24.49
C VAL A 23 -7.59 10.71 23.33
N VAL A 24 -7.13 10.08 22.25
CA VAL A 24 -7.99 9.65 21.13
C VAL A 24 -7.78 8.15 20.90
N LEU A 25 -8.82 7.34 21.07
CA LEU A 25 -8.76 5.89 20.86
C LEU A 25 -9.79 5.46 19.83
N GLY A 26 -9.44 4.53 18.93
CA GLY A 26 -10.43 4.03 17.97
C GLY A 26 -10.02 2.84 17.12
N ASN A 27 -11.04 2.12 16.65
CA ASN A 27 -10.93 1.20 15.52
C ASN A 27 -11.72 1.81 14.36
N PRO A 28 -11.10 2.66 13.52
CA PRO A 28 -11.79 3.34 12.45
C PRO A 28 -12.43 2.39 11.42
N PRO A 29 -13.44 2.84 10.68
CA PRO A 29 -14.00 2.13 9.52
C PRO A 29 -12.95 1.89 8.42
N TRP A 30 -13.04 0.77 7.69
CA TRP A 30 -12.04 0.37 6.66
C TRP A 30 -12.60 0.40 5.22
N GLU A 31 -13.80 0.94 5.04
CA GLU A 31 -14.48 1.01 3.75
C GLU A 31 -13.89 2.08 2.83
N ARG A 32 -14.22 1.97 1.55
CA ARG A 32 -13.97 3.02 0.57
C ARG A 32 -15.12 4.01 0.57
N VAL A 33 -14.81 5.30 0.42
CA VAL A 33 -15.84 6.33 0.21
C VAL A 33 -16.57 6.12 -1.13
N LYS A 34 -15.86 5.54 -2.11
CA LYS A 34 -16.42 5.22 -3.42
C LYS A 34 -17.37 4.03 -3.34
N LEU A 35 -18.61 4.26 -3.73
CA LEU A 35 -19.62 3.21 -3.89
C LEU A 35 -19.13 2.12 -4.86
N GLN A 36 -19.05 0.88 -4.38
CA GLN A 36 -18.68 -0.26 -5.21
C GLN A 36 -19.92 -0.78 -5.93
N GLU A 37 -20.00 -0.58 -7.24
CA GLU A 37 -21.13 -1.00 -8.09
C GLU A 37 -21.50 -2.47 -7.82
N GLN A 38 -20.51 -3.37 -7.88
CA GLN A 38 -20.76 -4.80 -7.68
C GLN A 38 -21.34 -5.13 -6.29
N GLU A 39 -20.86 -4.49 -5.23
CA GLU A 39 -21.35 -4.73 -3.86
C GLU A 39 -22.77 -4.19 -3.67
N PHE A 40 -23.05 -3.00 -4.22
CA PHE A 40 -24.38 -2.41 -4.20
C PHE A 40 -25.39 -3.32 -4.90
N PHE A 41 -25.07 -3.80 -6.10
CA PHE A 41 -25.98 -4.61 -6.90
C PHE A 41 -26.02 -6.09 -6.48
N ALA A 42 -25.06 -6.61 -5.71
CA ALA A 42 -24.99 -8.03 -5.34
C ALA A 42 -26.25 -8.60 -4.66
N SER A 43 -27.02 -7.75 -3.97
CA SER A 43 -28.29 -8.12 -3.31
C SER A 43 -29.53 -7.57 -4.02
N ARG A 44 -29.36 -6.85 -5.14
CA ARG A 44 -30.42 -6.09 -5.81
C ARG A 44 -30.65 -6.53 -7.26
N ASP A 45 -29.57 -6.76 -8.01
CA ASP A 45 -29.60 -7.24 -9.39
C ASP A 45 -28.34 -8.06 -9.71
N ASP A 46 -28.49 -9.38 -9.76
CA ASP A 46 -27.39 -10.32 -10.04
C ASP A 46 -26.79 -10.13 -11.44
N SER A 47 -27.58 -9.70 -12.43
CA SER A 47 -27.08 -9.47 -13.79
C SER A 47 -26.11 -8.29 -13.84
N ILE A 48 -26.40 -7.23 -13.10
CA ILE A 48 -25.48 -6.09 -12.95
C ILE A 48 -24.28 -6.49 -12.10
N ALA A 49 -24.47 -7.22 -11.00
CA ALA A 49 -23.38 -7.62 -10.12
C ALA A 49 -22.37 -8.56 -10.81
N SER A 50 -22.86 -9.50 -11.63
CA SER A 50 -22.06 -10.53 -12.30
C SER A 50 -21.55 -10.13 -13.69
N ALA A 51 -21.81 -8.91 -14.16
CA ALA A 51 -21.38 -8.45 -15.49
C ALA A 51 -19.87 -8.64 -15.72
N LEU A 52 -19.53 -9.16 -16.91
CA LEU A 52 -18.18 -9.60 -17.29
C LEU A 52 -17.11 -8.52 -17.18
N ASN A 53 -17.47 -7.26 -17.41
CA ASN A 53 -16.56 -6.14 -17.32
C ASN A 53 -17.29 -4.84 -16.93
N ALA A 54 -16.52 -3.81 -16.57
CA ALA A 54 -17.06 -2.52 -16.13
C ALA A 54 -17.86 -1.78 -17.23
N SER A 55 -17.53 -1.98 -18.51
CA SER A 55 -18.26 -1.34 -19.61
C SER A 55 -19.67 -1.93 -19.74
N GLU A 56 -19.80 -3.25 -19.71
CA GLU A 56 -21.11 -3.92 -19.75
C GLU A 56 -21.94 -3.57 -18.52
N ARG A 57 -21.32 -3.53 -17.33
CA ARG A 57 -22.01 -3.10 -16.11
C ARG A 57 -22.62 -1.71 -16.24
N LYS A 58 -21.85 -0.76 -16.78
CA LYS A 58 -22.33 0.62 -17.02
C LYS A 58 -23.51 0.68 -17.99
N LYS A 59 -23.54 -0.17 -19.02
CA LYS A 59 -24.67 -0.25 -19.94
C LYS A 59 -25.93 -0.74 -19.23
N LEU A 60 -25.83 -1.83 -18.47
CA LEU A 60 -26.96 -2.38 -17.69
C LEU A 60 -27.49 -1.38 -16.65
N ILE A 61 -26.60 -0.66 -15.98
CA ILE A 61 -26.97 0.42 -15.06
C ILE A 61 -27.71 1.55 -15.80
N ALA A 62 -27.27 1.91 -17.01
CA ALA A 62 -27.91 2.96 -17.82
C ALA A 62 -29.31 2.59 -18.33
N GLU A 63 -29.67 1.29 -18.32
CA GLU A 63 -31.01 0.80 -18.69
C GLU A 63 -32.00 0.82 -17.51
N LEU A 64 -31.51 0.93 -16.27
CA LEU A 64 -32.35 0.95 -15.06
C LEU A 64 -33.47 2.03 -15.07
N PRO A 65 -33.27 3.26 -15.58
CA PRO A 65 -34.35 4.26 -15.61
C PRO A 65 -35.64 3.80 -16.29
N VAL A 66 -35.54 2.84 -17.22
CA VAL A 66 -36.69 2.25 -17.93
C VAL A 66 -37.03 0.87 -17.36
N ARG A 67 -36.02 0.04 -17.11
CA ARG A 67 -36.20 -1.37 -16.69
C ARG A 67 -36.64 -1.51 -15.24
N ASP A 68 -36.10 -0.69 -14.35
CA ASP A 68 -36.36 -0.70 -12.91
C ASP A 68 -36.10 0.70 -12.31
N PRO A 69 -37.09 1.61 -12.42
CA PRO A 69 -36.95 2.99 -11.94
C PRO A 69 -36.71 3.11 -10.43
N GLU A 70 -37.23 2.17 -9.62
CA GLU A 70 -37.04 2.19 -8.16
C GLU A 70 -35.58 1.89 -7.79
N LEU A 71 -34.98 0.87 -8.43
CA LEU A 71 -33.56 0.56 -8.26
C LEU A 71 -32.67 1.68 -8.81
N TRP A 72 -33.07 2.33 -9.90
CA TRP A 72 -32.36 3.51 -10.41
C TRP A 72 -32.36 4.67 -9.41
N ASP A 73 -33.50 4.94 -8.77
CA ASP A 73 -33.63 6.01 -7.79
C ASP A 73 -32.80 5.69 -6.53
N GLU A 74 -32.78 4.43 -6.08
CA GLU A 74 -31.90 3.99 -4.99
C GLU A 74 -30.42 4.16 -5.34
N TRP A 75 -29.99 3.65 -6.51
CA TRP A 75 -28.64 3.82 -7.01
C TRP A 75 -28.23 5.29 -7.10
N SER A 76 -29.11 6.13 -7.62
CA SER A 76 -28.85 7.56 -7.79
C SER A 76 -28.69 8.28 -6.46
N ARG A 77 -29.50 7.96 -5.45
CA ARG A 77 -29.36 8.52 -4.09
C ARG A 77 -28.04 8.11 -3.45
N GLU A 78 -27.70 6.81 -3.44
CA GLU A 78 -26.47 6.31 -2.84
C GLU A 78 -25.22 6.84 -3.57
N SER A 79 -25.26 6.86 -4.91
CA SER A 79 -24.20 7.42 -5.74
C SER A 79 -24.00 8.91 -5.45
N ARG A 80 -25.08 9.68 -5.31
CA ARG A 80 -25.01 11.10 -4.95
C ARG A 80 -24.35 11.31 -3.59
N VAL A 81 -24.69 10.49 -2.58
CA VAL A 81 -24.09 10.58 -1.24
C VAL A 81 -22.58 10.26 -1.30
N ALA A 82 -22.20 9.18 -1.97
CA ALA A 82 -20.80 8.78 -2.11
C ALA A 82 -19.97 9.84 -2.86
N GLN A 83 -20.50 10.36 -3.98
CA GLN A 83 -19.84 11.41 -4.77
C GLN A 83 -19.75 12.72 -4.01
N GLY A 84 -20.81 13.14 -3.32
CA GLY A 84 -20.81 14.34 -2.48
C GLY A 84 -19.79 14.25 -1.34
N THR A 85 -19.69 13.09 -0.70
CA THR A 85 -18.70 12.82 0.35
C THR A 85 -17.27 12.87 -0.20
N SER A 86 -17.03 12.21 -1.34
CA SER A 86 -15.73 12.25 -2.03
C SER A 86 -15.33 13.68 -2.42
N HIS A 87 -16.27 14.46 -2.94
CA HIS A 87 -16.04 15.86 -3.29
C HIS A 87 -15.69 16.71 -2.07
N PHE A 88 -16.45 16.57 -0.97
CA PHE A 88 -16.17 17.26 0.29
C PHE A 88 -14.79 16.91 0.83
N VAL A 89 -14.45 15.62 0.90
CA VAL A 89 -13.16 15.17 1.43
C VAL A 89 -11.98 15.76 0.65
N ARG A 90 -12.09 15.81 -0.69
CA ARG A 90 -11.04 16.33 -1.57
C ARG A 90 -10.92 17.85 -1.56
N SER A 91 -12.05 18.53 -1.46
CA SER A 91 -12.14 19.96 -1.81
C SER A 91 -12.32 20.88 -0.60
N SER A 92 -12.70 20.33 0.56
CA SER A 92 -12.95 21.14 1.77
C SER A 92 -11.68 21.66 2.45
N GLY A 93 -10.50 21.11 2.12
CA GLY A 93 -9.27 21.38 2.85
C GLY A 93 -9.21 20.74 4.24
N ARG A 94 -10.21 19.93 4.63
CA ARG A 94 -10.23 19.22 5.92
C ARG A 94 -9.25 18.05 5.99
N TYR A 95 -9.00 17.38 4.86
CA TYR A 95 -8.13 16.20 4.75
C TYR A 95 -7.06 16.37 3.66
N PRO A 96 -6.16 17.37 3.73
CA PRO A 96 -5.13 17.63 2.74
C PRO A 96 -4.13 16.48 2.55
N LEU A 97 -3.96 15.60 3.54
CA LEU A 97 -2.98 14.50 3.50
C LEU A 97 -3.62 13.19 3.03
N CYS A 98 -4.82 12.87 3.49
CA CYS A 98 -5.50 11.60 3.19
C CYS A 98 -6.69 11.73 2.22
N GLY A 99 -7.07 12.94 1.82
CA GLY A 99 -8.20 13.20 0.92
C GLY A 99 -7.88 13.09 -0.57
N ARG A 100 -6.79 12.43 -0.97
CA ARG A 100 -6.31 12.32 -2.37
C ARG A 100 -6.48 10.89 -2.91
N GLY A 101 -6.43 10.71 -4.24
CA GLY A 101 -6.51 9.38 -4.87
C GLY A 101 -7.81 8.62 -4.51
N ASP A 102 -7.87 7.29 -4.60
CA ASP A 102 -9.03 6.53 -4.13
C ASP A 102 -9.07 6.53 -2.58
N VAL A 103 -10.03 7.25 -2.01
CA VAL A 103 -10.09 7.52 -0.56
C VAL A 103 -10.69 6.35 0.22
N ASN A 104 -9.93 5.88 1.22
CA ASN A 104 -10.40 4.96 2.24
C ASN A 104 -10.74 5.72 3.54
N THR A 105 -11.79 5.31 4.23
CA THR A 105 -12.26 5.99 5.44
C THR A 105 -11.24 5.92 6.58
N TYR A 106 -10.53 4.80 6.75
CA TYR A 106 -9.50 4.65 7.79
C TYR A 106 -8.42 5.74 7.72
N ALA A 107 -8.03 6.17 6.52
CA ALA A 107 -7.01 7.19 6.32
C ALA A 107 -7.52 8.57 6.76
N LEU A 108 -8.78 8.88 6.45
CA LEU A 108 -9.42 10.12 6.92
C LEU A 108 -9.52 10.16 8.44
N PHE A 109 -9.83 9.02 9.07
CA PHE A 109 -9.85 8.90 10.52
C PHE A 109 -8.46 9.02 11.13
N ALA A 110 -7.41 8.47 10.52
CA ALA A 110 -6.03 8.64 10.99
C ALA A 110 -5.63 10.13 10.97
N GLU A 111 -5.86 10.83 9.86
CA GLU A 111 -5.61 12.28 9.78
C GLU A 111 -6.47 13.06 10.79
N HIS A 112 -7.74 12.68 10.96
CA HIS A 112 -8.61 13.31 11.93
C HIS A 112 -8.14 13.13 13.38
N ASN A 113 -7.78 11.90 13.76
CA ASN A 113 -7.30 11.56 15.11
C ASN A 113 -6.07 12.38 15.47
N TRP A 114 -5.16 12.58 14.51
CA TRP A 114 -3.99 13.43 14.71
C TRP A 114 -4.36 14.92 14.86
N ARG A 115 -5.27 15.42 14.01
CA ARG A 115 -5.69 16.84 14.01
C ARG A 115 -6.43 17.28 15.27
N VAL A 116 -7.19 16.39 15.90
CA VAL A 116 -7.95 16.71 17.11
C VAL A 116 -7.14 16.45 18.39
N LEU A 117 -5.92 15.93 18.27
CA LEU A 117 -5.07 15.62 19.39
C LEU A 117 -4.52 16.90 20.03
N GLY A 118 -4.60 16.99 21.36
CA GLY A 118 -4.01 18.10 22.11
C GLY A 118 -2.47 18.05 22.08
N PRO A 119 -1.80 19.17 22.40
CA PRO A 119 -0.33 19.26 22.35
C PRO A 119 0.41 18.22 23.20
N SER A 120 -0.11 17.87 24.37
CA SER A 120 0.44 16.80 25.23
C SER A 120 -0.36 15.49 25.16
N GLY A 121 -1.27 15.36 24.19
CA GLY A 121 -2.18 14.23 24.07
C GLY A 121 -1.53 12.99 23.43
N ARG A 122 -2.23 11.85 23.51
CA ARG A 122 -1.86 10.63 22.78
C ARG A 122 -3.03 10.03 22.00
N ALA A 123 -2.76 9.53 20.80
CA ALA A 123 -3.73 8.79 20.00
C ALA A 123 -3.31 7.34 19.86
N GLY A 124 -4.24 6.39 19.97
CA GLY A 124 -4.01 4.96 19.76
C GLY A 124 -5.12 4.37 18.92
N PHE A 125 -4.81 3.83 17.74
CA PHE A 125 -5.84 3.32 16.83
C PHE A 125 -5.36 2.17 15.94
N ILE A 126 -6.34 1.39 15.46
CA ILE A 126 -6.10 0.20 14.63
C ILE A 126 -6.46 0.51 13.17
N VAL A 127 -5.49 0.41 12.26
CA VAL A 127 -5.66 0.73 10.84
C VAL A 127 -4.94 -0.29 9.96
N PRO A 128 -5.31 -0.46 8.68
CA PRO A 128 -4.50 -1.22 7.73
C PRO A 128 -3.05 -0.70 7.69
N SER A 129 -2.06 -1.58 7.55
CA SER A 129 -0.64 -1.15 7.52
C SER A 129 -0.30 -0.26 6.33
N GLY A 130 -1.14 -0.31 5.28
CA GLY A 130 -1.10 0.61 4.14
C GLY A 130 -1.06 2.08 4.53
N ILE A 131 -1.47 2.46 5.76
CA ILE A 131 -1.33 3.84 6.26
C ILE A 131 0.11 4.36 6.22
N ALA A 132 1.13 3.48 6.32
CA ALA A 132 2.54 3.85 6.29
C ALA A 132 3.29 3.35 5.04
N THR A 133 2.79 2.33 4.35
CA THR A 133 3.50 1.67 3.26
C THR A 133 3.02 2.06 1.87
N ASP A 134 1.78 2.56 1.75
CA ASP A 134 1.14 2.79 0.45
C ASP A 134 1.42 4.21 -0.08
N ASP A 135 1.44 4.35 -1.41
CA ASP A 135 1.65 5.65 -2.06
C ASP A 135 0.49 6.63 -1.80
N THR A 136 -0.73 6.13 -1.62
CA THR A 136 -1.94 6.95 -1.42
C THR A 136 -1.98 7.66 -0.06
N THR A 137 -1.22 7.17 0.91
CA THR A 137 -1.15 7.66 2.30
C THR A 137 0.22 8.24 2.66
N LYS A 138 1.17 8.23 1.72
CA LYS A 138 2.55 8.67 1.97
C LYS A 138 2.65 10.09 2.52
N ASP A 139 1.82 11.02 2.04
CA ASP A 139 1.87 12.42 2.48
C ASP A 139 1.52 12.53 3.98
N TYR A 140 0.59 11.70 4.46
CA TYR A 140 0.25 11.61 5.87
C TYR A 140 1.37 10.98 6.69
N PHE A 141 1.90 9.84 6.23
CA PHE A 141 2.98 9.15 6.93
C PHE A 141 4.25 10.02 7.04
N GLN A 142 4.64 10.65 5.93
CA GLN A 142 5.75 11.61 5.91
C GLN A 142 5.51 12.77 6.88
N ALA A 143 4.29 13.32 6.94
CA ALA A 143 3.97 14.41 7.84
C ALA A 143 4.11 14.00 9.32
N ILE A 144 3.54 12.86 9.74
CA ILE A 144 3.64 12.43 11.14
C ILE A 144 5.06 12.01 11.54
N MET A 145 5.88 11.53 10.60
CA MET A 145 7.30 11.25 10.83
C MET A 145 8.11 12.54 10.96
N ARG A 146 7.94 13.47 10.02
CA ARG A 146 8.64 14.77 10.01
C ARG A 146 8.30 15.59 11.25
N ASP A 147 7.02 15.62 11.63
CA ASP A 147 6.53 16.37 12.78
C ASP A 147 6.75 15.59 14.10
N ARG A 148 7.45 14.45 14.04
CA ARG A 148 7.85 13.62 15.20
C ARG A 148 6.66 13.17 16.05
N ALA A 149 5.50 13.00 15.42
CA ALA A 149 4.25 12.63 16.06
C ALA A 149 4.08 11.11 16.16
N LEU A 150 4.71 10.31 15.29
CA LEU A 150 4.58 8.85 15.36
C LEU A 150 5.43 8.28 16.51
N ARG A 151 4.78 7.68 17.51
CA ARG A 151 5.45 7.02 18.65
C ARG A 151 5.77 5.57 18.38
N ALA A 152 4.80 4.83 17.83
CA ALA A 152 4.94 3.42 17.52
C ALA A 152 3.95 2.98 16.43
N MET A 153 4.35 2.01 15.62
CA MET A 153 3.48 1.32 14.68
C MET A 153 3.83 -0.16 14.62
N TRP A 154 2.91 -1.02 15.09
CA TRP A 154 3.13 -2.46 15.17
C TRP A 154 2.15 -3.20 14.26
N GLU A 155 2.63 -3.75 13.15
CA GLU A 155 1.85 -4.51 12.18
C GLU A 155 1.77 -6.00 12.54
N PHE A 156 0.56 -6.53 12.45
CA PHE A 156 0.23 -7.94 12.59
C PHE A 156 -0.38 -8.51 11.31
N GLU A 157 -0.08 -9.77 11.04
CA GLU A 157 -0.78 -10.58 10.05
C GLU A 157 -2.12 -11.05 10.63
N ASN A 158 -3.16 -11.11 9.79
CA ASN A 158 -4.51 -11.48 10.23
C ASN A 158 -4.60 -12.90 10.81
N GLU A 159 -3.70 -13.79 10.36
CA GLU A 159 -3.71 -15.21 10.70
C GLU A 159 -3.49 -15.40 12.21
N GLY A 160 -4.51 -15.92 12.90
CA GLY A 160 -4.47 -16.15 14.35
C GLY A 160 -5.29 -15.16 15.19
N PHE A 161 -5.70 -14.01 14.64
CA PHE A 161 -6.45 -12.98 15.36
C PHE A 161 -7.95 -12.96 15.04
N PHE A 162 -8.32 -13.10 13.76
CA PHE A 162 -9.71 -12.98 13.33
C PHE A 162 -10.14 -14.19 12.50
N THR A 163 -11.28 -14.80 12.87
CA THR A 163 -11.84 -15.99 12.21
C THR A 163 -12.88 -15.67 11.14
N ALA A 164 -13.27 -14.39 10.98
CA ALA A 164 -14.34 -13.96 10.08
C ALA A 164 -13.88 -12.80 9.19
N GLY A 165 -14.04 -12.94 7.86
CA GLY A 165 -13.89 -11.85 6.89
C GLY A 165 -12.86 -12.13 5.81
N LYS A 166 -13.26 -11.92 4.55
CA LYS A 166 -12.51 -12.22 3.32
C LYS A 166 -11.12 -11.58 3.34
N GLY A 167 -10.08 -12.40 3.19
CA GLY A 167 -8.74 -11.97 2.83
C GLY A 167 -7.69 -12.38 3.85
N HIS A 168 -7.05 -13.52 3.58
CA HIS A 168 -5.81 -14.03 4.17
C HIS A 168 -4.60 -13.05 4.06
N MET A 169 -4.83 -11.79 3.67
CA MET A 169 -3.83 -10.77 3.36
C MET A 169 -4.08 -9.41 4.05
N LEU A 170 -5.08 -9.28 4.93
CA LEU A 170 -5.34 -8.01 5.63
C LEU A 170 -4.38 -7.84 6.82
N ARG A 171 -3.27 -7.14 6.59
CA ARG A 171 -2.37 -6.68 7.66
C ARG A 171 -2.96 -5.45 8.35
N PHE A 172 -2.91 -5.43 9.67
CA PHE A 172 -3.36 -4.31 10.48
C PHE A 172 -2.25 -3.84 11.40
N ALA A 173 -2.26 -2.56 11.76
CA ALA A 173 -1.27 -1.95 12.60
C ALA A 173 -1.91 -1.26 13.81
N LEU A 174 -1.32 -1.50 14.97
CA LEU A 174 -1.54 -0.69 16.16
C LEU A 174 -0.69 0.57 16.03
N THR A 175 -1.33 1.72 15.84
CA THR A 175 -0.65 3.00 15.62
C THR A 175 -0.80 3.88 16.85
N THR A 176 0.32 4.39 17.36
CA THR A 176 0.36 5.31 18.49
C THR A 176 0.97 6.64 18.05
N LEU A 177 0.25 7.74 18.24
CA LEU A 177 0.72 9.10 18.02
C LEU A 177 0.89 9.85 19.34
N ALA A 178 1.82 10.80 19.35
CA ALA A 178 2.05 11.76 20.41
C ALA A 178 1.73 13.19 19.91
N GLY A 179 1.27 14.03 20.82
CA GLY A 179 1.07 15.45 20.56
C GLY A 179 2.40 16.20 20.40
N ALA A 180 2.32 17.43 19.88
CA ALA A 180 3.48 18.23 19.51
C ALA A 180 4.45 18.57 20.66
N ASP A 181 4.00 18.54 21.92
CA ASP A 181 4.83 18.80 23.10
C ASP A 181 5.60 17.54 23.56
N GLU A 182 5.30 16.37 23.01
CA GLU A 182 6.01 15.10 23.26
C GLU A 182 6.69 14.55 21.99
N PRO A 183 7.62 15.29 21.34
CA PRO A 183 8.20 14.90 20.07
C PRO A 183 9.03 13.61 20.18
N VAL A 184 8.71 12.63 19.33
CA VAL A 184 9.37 11.32 19.30
C VAL A 184 10.65 11.40 18.46
N GLU A 185 11.79 10.98 19.00
CA GLU A 185 13.07 10.97 18.26
C GLU A 185 13.06 10.00 17.09
N ALA A 186 12.72 8.74 17.37
CA ALA A 186 12.57 7.69 16.39
C ALA A 186 11.29 6.91 16.71
N ALA A 187 10.48 6.67 15.68
CA ALA A 187 9.28 5.86 15.82
C ALA A 187 9.67 4.38 15.97
N ASP A 188 9.01 3.68 16.88
CA ASP A 188 9.22 2.24 17.08
C ASP A 188 8.33 1.43 16.13
N PHE A 189 8.94 0.53 15.38
CA PHE A 189 8.27 -0.31 14.40
C PHE A 189 8.45 -1.79 14.72
N MET A 190 7.38 -2.54 14.48
CA MET A 190 7.38 -4.00 14.44
C MET A 190 6.51 -4.41 13.26
N PHE A 191 6.99 -5.32 12.41
CA PHE A 191 6.21 -5.81 11.28
C PHE A 191 6.05 -7.33 11.30
N GLN A 192 5.03 -7.81 10.57
CA GLN A 192 4.75 -9.23 10.39
C GLN A 192 4.57 -9.99 11.72
N GLY A 193 3.98 -9.33 12.73
CA GLY A 193 3.60 -9.98 13.98
C GLY A 193 2.54 -11.05 13.74
N GLN A 194 2.68 -12.21 14.37
CA GLN A 194 1.71 -13.31 14.29
C GLN A 194 1.00 -13.53 15.63
N SER A 195 1.53 -12.95 16.70
CA SER A 195 0.93 -12.98 18.03
C SER A 195 1.25 -11.70 18.79
N VAL A 196 0.42 -11.32 19.78
CA VAL A 196 0.72 -10.16 20.63
C VAL A 196 2.02 -10.36 21.43
N ALA A 197 2.37 -11.61 21.73
CA ALA A 197 3.62 -11.93 22.42
C ALA A 197 4.88 -11.57 21.60
N ASP A 198 4.73 -11.34 20.29
CA ASP A 198 5.84 -10.87 19.45
C ASP A 198 6.31 -9.46 19.86
N LEU A 199 5.47 -8.68 20.55
CA LEU A 199 5.82 -7.37 21.11
C LEU A 199 6.83 -7.46 22.26
N ASP A 200 6.94 -8.63 22.89
CA ASP A 200 7.89 -8.84 23.99
C ASP A 200 9.31 -9.18 23.48
N ASP A 201 9.48 -9.44 22.18
CA ASP A 201 10.76 -9.74 21.57
C ASP A 201 11.48 -8.46 21.10
N PRO A 202 12.50 -7.97 21.83
CA PRO A 202 13.20 -6.74 21.47
C PRO A 202 13.93 -6.83 20.12
N GLN A 203 14.22 -8.03 19.60
CA GLN A 203 14.87 -8.18 18.29
C GLN A 203 13.92 -7.85 17.14
N ARG A 204 12.61 -7.88 17.36
CA ARG A 204 11.58 -7.56 16.36
C ARG A 204 11.26 -6.08 16.28
N HIS A 205 11.70 -5.31 17.27
CA HIS A 205 11.53 -3.87 17.34
C HIS A 205 12.70 -3.13 16.70
N PHE A 206 12.40 -2.19 15.81
CA PHE A 206 13.39 -1.32 15.22
C PHE A 206 12.89 0.12 15.18
N ALA A 207 13.81 1.05 15.44
CA ALA A 207 13.51 2.47 15.48
C ALA A 207 13.99 3.14 14.19
N LEU A 208 13.15 3.98 13.58
CA LEU A 208 13.53 4.81 12.44
C LEU A 208 13.12 6.27 12.67
N THR A 209 14.02 7.18 12.31
CA THR A 209 13.73 8.61 12.18
C THR A 209 13.18 8.93 10.79
N ALA A 210 12.68 10.15 10.59
CA ALA A 210 12.31 10.64 9.26
C ALA A 210 13.53 10.64 8.29
N GLU A 211 14.71 10.98 8.79
CA GLU A 211 15.97 10.99 8.02
C GLU A 211 16.40 9.57 7.61
N ASP A 212 16.18 8.57 8.48
CA ASP A 212 16.45 7.18 8.14
C ASP A 212 15.54 6.68 7.01
N ILE A 213 14.27 7.06 7.05
CA ILE A 213 13.32 6.74 5.97
C ILE A 213 13.73 7.42 4.68
N GLU A 214 14.11 8.71 4.71
CA GLU A 214 14.60 9.42 3.53
C GLU A 214 15.88 8.79 2.97
N THR A 215 16.78 8.32 3.84
CA THR A 215 18.00 7.63 3.43
C THR A 215 17.72 6.34 2.66
N ILE A 216 16.72 5.58 3.10
CA ILE A 216 16.37 4.27 2.52
C ILE A 216 15.44 4.43 1.31
N ASN A 217 14.49 5.35 1.39
CA ASN A 217 13.38 5.50 0.45
C ASN A 217 13.06 6.97 0.13
N PRO A 218 13.98 7.71 -0.52
CA PRO A 218 13.84 9.15 -0.75
C PRO A 218 12.73 9.50 -1.76
N ASN A 219 12.35 8.59 -2.65
CA ASN A 219 11.42 8.90 -3.74
C ASN A 219 9.95 8.90 -3.29
N THR A 220 9.56 7.99 -2.38
CA THR A 220 8.17 7.90 -1.90
C THR A 220 8.02 8.23 -0.43
N GLY A 221 9.09 8.17 0.37
CA GLY A 221 9.04 8.42 1.81
C GLY A 221 8.12 7.47 2.59
N THR A 222 7.72 6.34 1.99
CA THR A 222 6.91 5.32 2.67
C THR A 222 7.80 4.43 3.54
N CYS A 223 7.19 3.80 4.56
CA CYS A 223 7.91 3.02 5.55
C CYS A 223 8.58 1.77 4.95
N PRO A 224 9.91 1.59 5.12
CA PRO A 224 10.56 0.32 4.78
C PRO A 224 10.20 -0.76 5.81
N ILE A 225 9.94 -1.97 5.33
CA ILE A 225 9.54 -3.11 6.16
C ILE A 225 10.75 -3.99 6.49
N PHE A 226 10.99 -4.22 7.79
CA PHE A 226 12.03 -5.11 8.28
C PHE A 226 11.44 -6.14 9.26
N ARG A 227 12.06 -7.32 9.34
CA ARG A 227 11.67 -8.36 10.31
C ARG A 227 12.35 -8.19 11.65
N THR A 228 13.58 -7.69 11.64
CA THR A 228 14.41 -7.57 12.83
C THR A 228 15.13 -6.23 12.89
N GLN A 229 15.52 -5.84 14.10
CA GLN A 229 16.41 -4.71 14.36
C GLN A 229 17.72 -4.81 13.58
N ARG A 230 18.25 -6.03 13.45
CA ARG A 230 19.48 -6.30 12.71
C ARG A 230 19.32 -5.97 11.22
N ASP A 231 18.19 -6.35 10.62
CA ASP A 231 17.91 -6.08 9.21
C ASP A 231 17.78 -4.58 8.93
N ALA A 232 17.03 -3.86 9.78
CA ALA A 232 16.88 -2.41 9.67
C ALA A 232 18.24 -1.71 9.76
N ARG A 233 19.06 -2.07 10.76
CA ARG A 233 20.41 -1.51 10.94
C ARG A 233 21.32 -1.82 9.75
N LEU A 234 21.29 -3.05 9.25
CA LEU A 234 22.10 -3.45 8.10
C LEU A 234 21.70 -2.67 6.86
N ALA A 235 20.41 -2.60 6.55
CA ALA A 235 19.89 -1.85 5.42
C ALA A 235 20.29 -0.37 5.49
N LEU A 236 20.09 0.27 6.65
CA LEU A 236 20.47 1.66 6.86
C LEU A 236 21.98 1.88 6.69
N THR A 237 22.81 0.96 7.19
CA THR A 237 24.27 1.02 7.00
C THR A 237 24.66 0.95 5.53
N LEU A 238 24.00 0.08 4.77
CA LEU A 238 24.24 -0.07 3.33
C LEU A 238 23.80 1.19 2.57
N TYR A 239 22.59 1.70 2.82
CA TYR A 239 22.07 2.89 2.14
C TYR A 239 22.87 4.15 2.49
N ARG A 240 23.30 4.34 3.75
CA ARG A 240 24.17 5.46 4.13
C ARG A 240 25.54 5.41 3.43
N ARG A 241 26.04 4.21 3.16
CA ARG A 241 27.36 4.02 2.53
C ARG A 241 27.33 4.08 1.01
N ALA A 242 26.32 3.47 0.40
CA ALA A 242 26.25 3.26 -1.04
C ALA A 242 25.26 4.20 -1.75
N GLY A 243 24.37 4.86 -1.00
CA GLY A 243 23.25 5.60 -1.57
C GLY A 243 22.14 4.69 -2.10
N VAL A 244 21.13 5.32 -2.72
CA VAL A 244 20.06 4.61 -3.42
C VAL A 244 20.43 4.38 -4.89
N LEU A 245 19.81 3.38 -5.51
CA LEU A 245 20.05 3.04 -6.91
C LEU A 245 19.69 4.18 -7.88
N TRP A 246 18.57 4.86 -7.59
CA TRP A 246 18.08 5.99 -8.37
C TRP A 246 17.29 6.95 -7.47
N ARG A 247 17.75 8.20 -7.39
CA ARG A 247 17.05 9.34 -6.77
C ARG A 247 16.39 10.20 -7.88
N GLN A 248 15.07 10.37 -7.85
CA GLN A 248 14.30 10.96 -8.96
C GLN A 248 14.32 12.49 -8.99
N ASP A 249 14.48 13.12 -7.83
CA ASP A 249 14.55 14.57 -7.64
C ASP A 249 15.96 15.16 -7.87
N ASP A 250 16.95 14.29 -8.10
CA ASP A 250 18.33 14.66 -8.39
C ASP A 250 18.63 14.43 -9.89
N PRO A 251 18.97 15.47 -10.67
CA PRO A 251 19.38 15.33 -12.07
C PRO A 251 20.55 14.35 -12.29
N ASP A 252 21.47 14.24 -11.33
CA ASP A 252 22.60 13.30 -11.35
C ASP A 252 22.30 12.01 -10.57
N GLY A 253 21.07 11.88 -10.04
CA GLY A 253 20.62 10.78 -9.19
C GLY A 253 20.43 9.44 -9.90
N ASN A 254 20.73 9.35 -11.20
CA ASN A 254 20.69 8.13 -12.00
C ASN A 254 22.04 7.82 -12.67
N PRO A 255 23.10 7.51 -11.88
CA PRO A 255 24.46 7.32 -12.41
C PRO A 255 24.59 6.10 -13.34
N TRP A 256 23.62 5.18 -13.27
CA TRP A 256 23.55 3.97 -14.09
C TRP A 256 22.79 4.16 -15.40
N GLY A 257 22.17 5.33 -15.62
CA GLY A 257 21.34 5.58 -16.81
C GLY A 257 20.13 4.65 -16.91
N LEU A 258 19.57 4.22 -15.77
CA LEU A 258 18.43 3.32 -15.72
C LEU A 258 17.21 3.93 -16.41
N ARG A 259 16.49 3.10 -17.16
CA ARG A 259 15.20 3.44 -17.76
C ARG A 259 14.23 2.31 -17.50
N PHE A 260 13.11 2.63 -16.86
CA PHE A 260 12.00 1.69 -16.76
C PHE A 260 11.18 1.73 -18.04
N MET A 261 10.79 0.55 -18.52
CA MET A 261 9.89 0.37 -19.65
C MET A 261 8.83 -0.64 -19.27
N ALA A 262 7.64 -0.53 -19.88
CA ALA A 262 6.65 -1.59 -19.77
C ALA A 262 7.26 -2.92 -20.24
N MET A 263 6.91 -4.02 -19.57
CA MET A 263 7.34 -5.34 -19.99
C MET A 263 6.87 -5.61 -21.43
N LEU A 264 7.68 -6.36 -22.18
CA LEU A 264 7.39 -6.81 -23.54
C LEU A 264 6.01 -7.50 -23.59
N HIS A 265 5.08 -6.92 -24.33
CA HIS A 265 3.71 -7.39 -24.45
C HIS A 265 3.55 -8.23 -25.72
N MET A 266 3.40 -9.55 -25.57
CA MET A 266 3.39 -10.51 -26.69
C MET A 266 2.49 -10.12 -27.89
N ALA A 267 1.30 -9.56 -27.65
CA ALA A 267 0.42 -9.12 -28.74
C ALA A 267 0.88 -7.79 -29.38
N ASN A 268 0.96 -6.72 -28.60
CA ASN A 268 1.34 -5.38 -29.06
C ASN A 268 2.75 -5.32 -29.67
N ASP A 269 3.69 -6.09 -29.11
CA ASP A 269 5.09 -6.13 -29.52
C ASP A 269 5.40 -7.34 -30.41
N SER A 270 4.38 -8.01 -30.95
CA SER A 270 4.53 -9.23 -31.77
C SER A 270 5.57 -9.08 -32.89
N GLY A 271 5.67 -7.89 -33.48
CA GLY A 271 6.66 -7.55 -34.50
C GLY A 271 8.12 -7.62 -34.05
N LEU A 272 8.40 -7.59 -32.75
CA LEU A 272 9.74 -7.67 -32.16
C LEU A 272 10.21 -9.11 -31.90
N PHE A 273 9.28 -10.09 -31.85
CA PHE A 273 9.64 -11.47 -31.56
C PHE A 273 9.92 -12.27 -32.83
N ARG A 274 10.97 -13.08 -32.79
CA ARG A 274 11.28 -14.07 -33.83
C ARG A 274 11.63 -15.39 -33.17
N THR A 275 11.14 -16.47 -33.74
CA THR A 275 11.56 -17.81 -33.39
C THR A 275 12.97 -18.09 -33.93
N ARG A 276 13.65 -19.06 -33.33
CA ARG A 276 14.96 -19.52 -33.80
C ARG A 276 14.92 -19.97 -35.27
N GLY A 277 13.83 -20.63 -35.70
CA GLY A 277 13.66 -21.11 -37.07
C GLY A 277 13.56 -19.96 -38.07
N GLU A 278 12.76 -18.94 -37.76
CA GLU A 278 12.63 -17.74 -38.59
C GLU A 278 13.96 -16.99 -38.74
N LEU A 279 14.72 -16.85 -37.64
CA LEU A 279 16.04 -16.23 -37.68
C LEU A 279 17.02 -17.01 -38.56
N ALA A 280 17.07 -18.34 -38.40
CA ALA A 280 17.94 -19.20 -39.21
C ALA A 280 17.59 -19.13 -40.71
N GLN A 281 16.30 -19.18 -41.05
CA GLN A 281 15.82 -19.07 -42.44
C GLN A 281 16.09 -17.68 -43.04
N ALA A 282 16.00 -16.63 -42.23
CA ALA A 282 16.31 -15.26 -42.63
C ALA A 282 17.82 -14.96 -42.68
N GLY A 283 18.69 -15.96 -42.53
CA GLY A 283 20.15 -15.83 -42.65
C GLY A 283 20.83 -15.19 -41.45
N TRP A 284 20.19 -15.18 -40.28
CA TRP A 284 20.84 -14.76 -39.04
C TRP A 284 21.77 -15.86 -38.52
N THR A 285 22.91 -15.46 -37.98
CA THR A 285 23.90 -16.39 -37.43
C THR A 285 23.91 -16.32 -35.91
N LEU A 286 23.92 -17.48 -35.23
CA LEU A 286 24.04 -17.54 -33.78
C LEU A 286 25.51 -17.34 -33.38
N GLN A 287 25.77 -16.35 -32.54
CA GLN A 287 27.09 -16.07 -31.97
C GLN A 287 26.97 -16.01 -30.44
N GLY A 288 27.44 -17.04 -29.75
CA GLY A 288 27.18 -17.19 -28.31
C GLY A 288 25.70 -17.39 -28.03
N ASN A 289 25.07 -16.49 -27.27
CA ASN A 289 23.64 -16.52 -26.94
C ASN A 289 22.79 -15.53 -27.76
N ARG A 290 23.37 -14.84 -28.76
CA ARG A 290 22.69 -13.81 -29.57
C ARG A 290 22.71 -14.14 -31.06
N PHE A 291 21.68 -13.74 -31.78
CA PHE A 291 21.65 -13.82 -33.25
C PHE A 291 22.13 -12.50 -33.86
N VAL A 292 22.99 -12.57 -34.87
CA VAL A 292 23.59 -11.40 -35.52
C VAL A 292 23.42 -11.48 -37.04
N LYS A 293 23.07 -10.35 -37.64
CA LYS A 293 22.98 -10.16 -39.10
C LYS A 293 23.13 -8.68 -39.45
N ASP A 294 24.00 -8.35 -40.40
CA ASP A 294 24.15 -6.98 -40.96
C ASP A 294 24.30 -5.88 -39.89
N GLY A 295 25.06 -6.14 -38.82
CA GLY A 295 25.24 -5.23 -37.69
C GLY A 295 24.06 -5.14 -36.71
N GLN A 296 22.94 -5.81 -36.99
CA GLN A 296 21.80 -5.96 -36.09
C GLN A 296 21.97 -7.17 -35.16
N VAL A 297 21.37 -7.08 -33.96
CA VAL A 297 21.45 -8.11 -32.93
C VAL A 297 20.05 -8.42 -32.41
N MET A 298 19.72 -9.71 -32.38
CA MET A 298 18.54 -10.24 -31.71
C MET A 298 18.97 -10.95 -30.43
N LEU A 299 18.36 -10.57 -29.31
CA LEU A 299 18.66 -11.08 -27.98
C LEU A 299 17.67 -12.18 -27.57
N PRO A 300 18.09 -13.16 -26.76
CA PRO A 300 17.18 -14.15 -26.21
C PRO A 300 16.21 -13.49 -25.24
N MET A 301 14.92 -13.75 -25.41
CA MET A 301 13.90 -13.33 -24.45
C MET A 301 13.85 -14.32 -23.29
N TYR A 302 14.12 -13.84 -22.08
CA TYR A 302 13.95 -14.61 -20.86
C TYR A 302 12.65 -14.20 -20.17
N GLU A 303 11.76 -15.16 -19.98
CA GLU A 303 10.55 -14.96 -19.15
C GLU A 303 10.91 -15.20 -17.67
N ALA A 304 10.11 -14.65 -16.75
CA ALA A 304 10.34 -14.81 -15.30
C ALA A 304 10.48 -16.29 -14.87
N LYS A 305 9.74 -17.19 -15.52
CA LYS A 305 9.84 -18.64 -15.27
C LYS A 305 11.17 -19.27 -15.70
N MET A 306 11.97 -18.61 -16.54
CA MET A 306 13.28 -19.12 -16.98
C MET A 306 14.41 -18.74 -16.04
N THR A 307 14.18 -17.77 -15.15
CA THR A 307 15.19 -17.27 -14.20
C THR A 307 14.91 -17.72 -12.78
N HIS A 308 13.70 -18.19 -12.47
CA HIS A 308 13.33 -18.62 -11.12
C HIS A 308 14.26 -19.70 -10.53
N ILE A 309 14.78 -20.63 -11.33
CA ILE A 309 15.67 -21.70 -10.83
C ILE A 309 17.06 -21.19 -10.39
N TYR A 310 17.46 -20.00 -10.87
CA TYR A 310 18.75 -19.39 -10.57
C TYR A 310 18.68 -18.41 -9.40
N THR A 311 17.50 -18.20 -8.82
CA THR A 311 17.43 -17.49 -7.55
C THR A 311 18.08 -18.39 -6.49
N HIS A 312 18.94 -17.80 -5.65
CA HIS A 312 19.50 -18.46 -4.45
C HIS A 312 18.40 -18.97 -3.48
N ARG A 313 17.14 -18.63 -3.75
CA ARG A 313 15.91 -18.99 -3.05
C ARG A 313 15.08 -20.07 -3.78
N SER A 314 15.52 -20.57 -4.94
CA SER A 314 14.85 -21.71 -5.60
C SER A 314 15.04 -22.93 -4.72
N GLY A 315 13.94 -23.50 -4.23
CA GLY A 315 13.94 -24.46 -3.12
C GLY A 315 14.94 -25.60 -3.28
N SER A 316 15.86 -25.71 -2.33
CA SER A 316 16.49 -26.99 -2.01
C SER A 316 15.55 -27.78 -1.09
N PHE A 317 15.42 -29.08 -1.33
CA PHE A 317 14.64 -29.98 -0.47
C PHE A 317 15.33 -30.29 0.86
N GLU A 318 16.60 -29.93 1.02
CA GLU A 318 17.41 -30.31 2.19
C GLU A 318 16.92 -29.70 3.51
N ALA A 319 16.16 -28.60 3.46
CA ALA A 319 15.72 -27.86 4.65
C ALA A 319 14.19 -27.76 4.81
N ALA A 320 13.41 -28.48 3.99
CA ALA A 320 11.96 -28.54 4.14
C ALA A 320 11.57 -29.64 5.16
N ALA A 321 10.83 -29.27 6.21
CA ALA A 321 10.31 -30.25 7.16
C ALA A 321 9.24 -31.15 6.49
N HIS A 322 9.13 -32.40 6.93
CA HIS A 322 8.21 -33.37 6.34
C HIS A 322 6.75 -32.88 6.51
N GLY A 323 6.08 -32.56 5.40
CA GLY A 323 4.70 -32.04 5.38
C GLY A 323 4.56 -30.53 5.15
N GLU A 324 5.65 -29.76 5.09
CA GLU A 324 5.59 -28.34 4.74
C GLU A 324 5.58 -28.11 3.22
N ARG A 325 4.88 -27.06 2.79
CA ARG A 325 4.78 -26.72 1.36
C ARG A 325 6.11 -26.11 0.87
N PRO A 326 6.61 -26.51 -0.32
CA PRO A 326 7.96 -26.20 -0.83
C PRO A 326 8.22 -24.73 -1.22
N HIS A 327 7.27 -23.83 -0.96
CA HIS A 327 7.42 -22.38 -1.20
C HIS A 327 7.84 -21.60 0.04
N ARG A 328 7.94 -22.23 1.22
CA ARG A 328 8.59 -21.61 2.39
C ARG A 328 10.11 -21.75 2.26
N LEU A 329 10.78 -20.60 2.24
CA LEU A 329 12.24 -20.57 2.30
C LEU A 329 12.66 -21.05 3.70
N PRO A 330 13.64 -21.96 3.80
CA PRO A 330 14.18 -22.35 5.08
C PRO A 330 14.78 -21.12 5.78
N THR A 331 14.45 -20.94 7.06
CA THR A 331 15.09 -19.94 7.91
C THR A 331 16.54 -20.38 8.11
N PRO A 332 17.55 -19.57 7.77
CA PRO A 332 18.94 -19.90 8.07
C PRO A 332 19.09 -20.09 9.58
N THR A 333 19.55 -21.26 10.01
CA THR A 333 20.07 -21.44 11.37
C THR A 333 21.52 -20.96 11.40
N ASP A 334 21.88 -20.22 12.45
CA ASP A 334 23.25 -19.71 12.68
C ASP A 334 24.33 -20.82 12.62
#